data_AF-A0A1Y2NXS9-F1
#
_entry.id   AF-A0A1Y2NXS9-F1
#
_cell.length_a   1.000
_cell.length_b   1.000
_cell.length_c   1.000
_cell.angle_alpha   90.00
_cell.angle_beta   90.00
_cell.angle_gamma   90.00
#
_symmetry.space_group_name_H-M   'P 1'
#
loop_
_entity.id
_entity.type
_entity.pdbx_description
1 polymer ?
#
loop_
_entity_poly.entity_id
_entity_poly.type
_entity_poly.pdbx_seq_one_letter_code
_entity_poly.pdbx_strand_id
1 'polypeptide(L)'
;MTGTATPADHEVADFNLNTVQAETELRPFRFLWASEDNPNRRLTMQHLEALNVWPLLAAADGGDAGAMAAIFREALGQEQWADFRATPLPQYKLKALFNAYRKHSGVQEPGESAASSGS
;
A
#
# COMPACT_ATOMS: atom_id res chain seq x y z
N MET A 1 43.28 1.68 -16.05
CA MET A 1 42.57 2.76 -15.33
C MET A 1 41.43 3.22 -16.23
N THR A 2 40.22 2.72 -16.00
CA THR A 2 39.00 3.19 -16.66
C THR A 2 38.38 4.25 -15.78
N GLY A 3 38.49 5.52 -16.17
CA GLY A 3 37.85 6.63 -15.49
C GLY A 3 36.37 6.66 -15.83
N THR A 4 35.51 6.61 -14.82
CA THR A 4 34.09 6.96 -14.95
C THR A 4 33.99 8.47 -15.15
N ALA A 5 33.66 8.89 -16.37
CA ALA A 5 33.40 10.29 -16.67
C ALA A 5 32.11 10.72 -15.94
N THR A 6 32.20 11.78 -15.14
CA THR A 6 31.04 12.46 -14.56
C THR A 6 30.32 13.23 -15.68
N PRO A 7 28.99 13.09 -15.86
CA PRO A 7 28.22 13.87 -16.83
C PRO A 7 28.39 15.38 -16.58
N ALA A 8 28.42 16.18 -17.64
CA ALA A 8 28.52 17.64 -17.51
C ALA A 8 27.24 18.22 -16.89
N ASP A 9 27.33 19.34 -16.15
CA ASP A 9 26.20 20.01 -15.46
C ASP A 9 25.01 20.41 -16.37
N HIS A 10 25.14 20.26 -17.69
CA HIS A 10 24.12 20.58 -18.70
C HIS A 10 23.53 19.34 -19.38
N GLU A 11 23.96 18.14 -18.98
CA GLU A 11 23.52 16.88 -19.55
C GLU A 11 22.26 16.40 -18.80
N VAL A 12 21.21 16.06 -19.55
CA VAL A 12 19.98 15.53 -18.97
C VAL A 12 20.28 14.12 -18.48
N ALA A 13 20.27 13.92 -17.17
CA ALA A 13 20.43 12.59 -16.59
C ALA A 13 19.16 11.76 -16.83
N ASP A 14 19.30 10.63 -17.53
CA ASP A 14 18.21 9.68 -17.72
C ASP A 14 18.05 8.79 -16.48
N PHE A 15 16.82 8.70 -15.94
CA PHE A 15 16.46 7.76 -14.89
C PHE A 15 15.50 6.69 -15.43
N ASN A 16 15.92 5.43 -15.42
CA ASN A 16 15.14 4.32 -15.97
C ASN A 16 14.28 3.64 -14.89
N LEU A 17 12.98 3.93 -14.85
CA LEU A 17 12.06 3.28 -13.92
C LEU A 17 11.96 1.75 -14.12
N ASN A 18 12.28 1.22 -15.31
CA ASN A 18 12.22 -0.23 -15.57
C ASN A 18 13.32 -1.02 -14.82
N THR A 19 14.36 -0.34 -14.30
CA THR A 19 15.40 -1.01 -13.50
C THR A 19 15.06 -1.04 -12.01
N VAL A 20 14.01 -0.32 -11.58
CA VAL A 20 13.59 -0.29 -10.19
C VAL A 20 12.86 -1.59 -9.87
N GLN A 21 13.30 -2.26 -8.80
CA GLN A 21 12.66 -3.47 -8.28
C GLN A 21 12.19 -3.21 -6.85
N ALA A 22 11.14 -3.91 -6.42
CA ALA A 22 10.70 -3.85 -5.04
C ALA A 22 11.79 -4.40 -4.11
N GLU A 23 12.03 -3.71 -2.99
CA GLU A 23 13.02 -4.14 -1.99
C GLU A 23 12.52 -5.33 -1.15
N THR A 24 11.22 -5.64 -1.22
CA THR A 24 10.57 -6.70 -0.46
C THR A 24 9.70 -7.61 -1.33
N GLU A 25 9.42 -8.81 -0.82
CA GLU A 25 8.45 -9.71 -1.43
C GLU A 25 7.04 -9.14 -1.22
N LEU A 26 6.41 -8.69 -2.31
CA LEU A 26 5.10 -8.03 -2.36
C LEU A 26 3.93 -8.99 -2.07
N ARG A 27 3.94 -9.62 -0.89
CA ARG A 27 2.97 -10.66 -0.53
C ARG A 27 1.59 -10.08 -0.20
N PRO A 28 0.51 -10.70 -0.70
CA PRO A 28 -0.85 -10.28 -0.37
C PRO A 28 -1.16 -10.34 1.13
N PHE A 29 -2.03 -9.45 1.59
CA PHE A 29 -2.56 -9.42 2.94
C PHE A 29 -3.97 -10.02 2.99
N ARG A 30 -4.18 -11.05 3.81
CA ARG A 30 -5.48 -11.71 3.97
C ARG A 30 -6.11 -11.35 5.32
N PHE A 31 -7.41 -11.06 5.31
CA PHE A 31 -8.15 -10.77 6.53
C PHE A 31 -9.55 -11.36 6.52
N LEU A 32 -10.14 -11.51 7.71
CA LEU A 32 -11.50 -11.98 7.90
C LEU A 32 -12.46 -10.81 8.04
N TRP A 33 -13.53 -10.81 7.25
CA TRP A 33 -14.58 -9.82 7.34
C TRP A 33 -15.95 -10.41 7.05
N ALA A 34 -16.62 -10.81 8.12
CA ALA A 34 -17.95 -11.43 8.08
C ALA A 34 -18.99 -10.55 7.37
N SER A 35 -19.89 -11.17 6.63
CA SER A 35 -21.20 -10.64 6.28
C SER A 35 -22.29 -11.50 6.93
N GLU A 36 -23.54 -11.05 6.87
CA GLU A 36 -24.69 -11.83 7.36
C GLU A 36 -24.76 -13.21 6.69
N ASP A 37 -24.49 -13.27 5.38
CA ASP A 37 -24.52 -14.51 4.60
C ASP A 37 -23.24 -15.35 4.70
N ASN A 38 -22.12 -14.76 5.15
CA ASN A 38 -20.84 -15.45 5.21
C ASN A 38 -20.02 -15.02 6.44
N PRO A 39 -20.16 -15.72 7.58
CA PRO A 39 -19.49 -15.36 8.83
C PRO A 39 -17.97 -15.57 8.79
N ASN A 40 -17.46 -16.35 7.84
CA ASN A 40 -16.03 -16.68 7.71
C ASN A 40 -15.40 -16.14 6.42
N ARG A 41 -16.00 -15.11 5.82
CA ARG A 41 -15.52 -14.53 4.56
C ARG A 41 -14.10 -14.00 4.71
N ARG A 42 -13.23 -14.47 3.80
CA ARG A 42 -11.84 -14.06 3.70
C ARG A 42 -11.67 -13.17 2.49
N LEU A 43 -11.05 -12.03 2.70
CA LEU A 43 -10.69 -11.09 1.63
C LEU A 43 -9.17 -11.00 1.54
N THR A 44 -8.68 -10.71 0.34
CA THR A 44 -7.25 -10.62 0.02
C THR A 44 -6.95 -9.28 -0.62
N MET A 45 -6.11 -8.49 0.03
CA MET A 45 -5.54 -7.25 -0.50
C MET A 45 -4.17 -7.54 -1.11
N GLN A 46 -3.86 -6.91 -2.24
CA GLN A 46 -2.49 -6.82 -2.76
C GLN A 46 -1.58 -6.11 -1.75
N HIS A 47 -0.25 -6.17 -1.94
CA HIS A 47 0.69 -5.40 -1.12
C HIS A 47 0.58 -3.91 -1.44
N LEU A 48 0.84 -3.02 -0.47
CA LEU A 48 0.64 -1.57 -0.66
C LEU A 48 1.53 -0.97 -1.76
N GLU A 49 2.79 -1.38 -1.83
CA GLU A 49 3.72 -0.97 -2.91
C GLU A 49 3.36 -1.54 -4.30
N ALA A 50 2.53 -2.59 -4.35
CA ALA A 50 2.07 -3.17 -5.61
C ALA A 50 0.87 -2.40 -6.21
N LEU A 51 0.31 -1.44 -5.47
CA LEU A 51 -0.88 -0.71 -5.92
C LEU A 51 -0.52 0.28 -7.02
N ASN A 52 -1.40 0.41 -8.00
CA ASN A 52 -1.36 1.54 -8.92
C ASN A 52 -1.65 2.82 -8.14
N VAL A 53 -0.70 3.75 -8.10
CA VAL A 53 -0.81 4.98 -7.29
C VAL A 53 -1.73 6.05 -7.92
N TRP A 54 -1.99 6.00 -9.23
CA TRP A 54 -2.76 7.05 -9.91
C TRP A 54 -4.19 7.19 -9.38
N PRO A 55 -4.97 6.12 -9.16
CA PRO A 55 -6.29 6.20 -8.55
C PRO A 55 -6.28 6.68 -7.09
N LEU A 56 -5.16 6.49 -6.37
CA LEU A 56 -5.01 6.86 -4.96
C LEU A 56 -4.74 8.37 -4.84
N LEU A 57 -3.86 8.90 -5.69
CA LEU A 57 -3.55 10.33 -5.75
C LEU A 57 -4.80 11.17 -6.08
N ALA A 58 -5.65 10.70 -7.00
CA ALA A 58 -6.90 11.37 -7.35
C ALA A 58 -7.94 11.37 -6.20
N ALA A 59 -7.81 10.48 -5.22
CA ALA A 59 -8.74 10.37 -4.09
C ALA A 59 -8.26 11.09 -2.83
N ALA A 60 -7.00 11.55 -2.80
CA ALA A 60 -6.40 12.23 -1.65
C ALA A 60 -7.13 13.56 -1.31
N ASP A 61 -7.78 14.19 -2.30
CA ASP A 61 -8.61 15.39 -2.11
C ASP A 61 -9.85 15.15 -1.23
N GLY A 62 -10.21 13.89 -0.97
CA GLY A 62 -11.37 13.49 -0.14
C GLY A 62 -11.09 13.34 1.35
N GLY A 63 -9.87 13.66 1.82
CA GLY A 63 -9.44 13.47 3.21
C GLY A 63 -9.13 12.00 3.57
N ASP A 64 -8.68 11.77 4.81
CA ASP A 64 -8.11 10.48 5.25
C ASP A 64 -9.01 9.26 5.01
N ALA A 65 -10.31 9.38 5.26
CA ALA A 65 -11.25 8.27 5.06
C ALA A 65 -11.45 7.96 3.57
N GLY A 66 -11.45 8.99 2.71
CA GLY A 66 -11.53 8.84 1.26
C GLY A 66 -10.28 8.18 0.70
N ALA A 67 -9.10 8.59 1.18
CA ALA A 67 -7.83 7.98 0.83
C ALA A 67 -7.78 6.49 1.25
N MET A 68 -8.16 6.16 2.48
CA MET A 68 -8.23 4.76 2.93
C MET A 68 -9.19 3.92 2.08
N ALA A 69 -10.36 4.47 1.72
CA ALA A 69 -11.33 3.76 0.88
C ALA A 69 -10.80 3.51 -0.54
N ALA A 70 -10.11 4.49 -1.14
CA ALA A 70 -9.48 4.33 -2.44
C ALA A 70 -8.37 3.27 -2.43
N ILE A 71 -7.54 3.26 -1.39
CA ILE A 71 -6.50 2.23 -1.18
C ILE A 71 -7.14 0.84 -1.09
N PHE A 72 -8.20 0.67 -0.28
CA PHE A 72 -8.86 -0.63 -0.14
C PHE A 72 -9.51 -1.09 -1.44
N ARG A 73 -10.12 -0.20 -2.21
CA ARG A 73 -10.68 -0.52 -3.53
C ARG A 73 -9.61 -1.05 -4.48
N GLU A 74 -8.47 -0.36 -4.55
CA GLU A 74 -7.36 -0.78 -5.42
C GLU A 74 -6.76 -2.10 -4.95
N ALA A 75 -6.55 -2.25 -3.63
CA ALA A 75 -5.92 -3.43 -3.06
C ALA A 75 -6.80 -4.69 -3.18
N LEU A 76 -8.11 -4.58 -3.03
CA LEU A 76 -9.05 -5.70 -3.15
C LEU A 76 -9.39 -6.03 -4.62
N GLY A 77 -9.28 -5.07 -5.52
CA GLY A 77 -9.82 -5.17 -6.87
C GLY A 77 -11.35 -5.04 -6.89
N GLN A 78 -11.93 -4.93 -8.09
CA GLN A 78 -13.36 -4.61 -8.26
C GLN A 78 -14.29 -5.68 -7.65
N GLU A 79 -13.93 -6.96 -7.79
CA GLU A 79 -14.76 -8.08 -7.33
C GLU A 79 -14.90 -8.11 -5.80
N GLN A 80 -13.76 -8.19 -5.09
CA GLN A 80 -13.78 -8.24 -3.62
C GLN A 80 -14.18 -6.89 -2.99
N TRP A 81 -13.98 -5.77 -3.70
CA TRP A 81 -14.42 -4.46 -3.24
C TRP A 81 -15.95 -4.37 -3.11
N ALA A 82 -16.68 -4.90 -4.10
CA ALA A 82 -18.14 -4.93 -4.06
C ALA A 82 -18.64 -5.71 -2.82
N ASP A 83 -18.06 -6.89 -2.58
CA ASP A 83 -18.38 -7.73 -1.42
C ASP A 83 -18.02 -7.05 -0.09
N PHE A 84 -16.87 -6.40 -0.04
CA PHE A 84 -16.41 -5.69 1.15
C PHE A 84 -17.36 -4.56 1.55
N ARG A 85 -17.83 -3.76 0.57
CA ARG A 85 -18.76 -2.65 0.82
C ARG A 85 -20.19 -3.09 1.15
N ALA A 86 -20.57 -4.31 0.81
CA ALA A 86 -21.91 -4.83 1.13
C ALA A 86 -22.14 -4.90 2.66
N THR A 87 -21.07 -5.06 3.44
CA THR A 87 -21.13 -5.00 4.91
C THR A 87 -20.77 -3.61 5.41
N PRO A 88 -21.62 -2.96 6.25
CA PRO A 88 -21.26 -1.69 6.88
C PRO A 88 -19.96 -1.81 7.70
N LEU A 89 -19.00 -0.94 7.43
CA LEU A 89 -17.71 -0.92 8.11
C LEU A 89 -17.64 0.27 9.09
N PRO A 90 -17.72 0.04 10.41
CA PRO A 90 -17.51 1.07 11.41
C PRO A 90 -16.12 1.70 11.30
N GLN A 91 -16.03 3.01 11.54
CA GLN A 91 -14.79 3.78 11.39
C GLN A 91 -13.61 3.24 12.23
N TYR A 92 -13.86 2.71 13.43
CA TYR A 92 -12.78 2.13 14.25
C TYR A 92 -12.18 0.87 13.61
N LYS A 93 -12.99 0.06 12.90
CA LYS A 93 -12.51 -1.11 12.17
C LYS A 93 -11.78 -0.72 10.89
N LEU A 94 -12.22 0.34 10.21
CA LEU A 94 -11.50 0.92 9.07
C LEU A 94 -10.06 1.27 9.46
N LYS A 95 -9.89 2.02 10.56
CA LYS A 95 -8.57 2.40 11.08
C LYS A 95 -7.74 1.18 11.49
N ALA A 96 -8.34 0.23 12.22
CA ALA A 96 -7.64 -0.99 12.64
C ALA A 96 -7.17 -1.84 11.44
N LEU A 97 -8.01 -2.00 10.42
CA LEU A 97 -7.67 -2.71 9.19
C LEU A 97 -6.54 -2.02 8.44
N PHE A 98 -6.61 -0.69 8.31
CA PHE A 98 -5.58 0.08 7.61
C PHE A 98 -4.22 -0.02 8.32
N ASN A 99 -4.20 0.09 9.65
CA ASN A 99 -2.97 -0.05 10.44
C ASN A 99 -2.36 -1.46 10.29
N ALA A 100 -3.19 -2.51 10.36
CA ALA A 100 -2.73 -3.88 10.15
C ALA A 100 -2.16 -4.08 8.73
N TYR A 101 -2.80 -3.50 7.73
CA TYR A 101 -2.38 -3.60 6.33
C TYR A 101 -1.06 -2.86 6.06
N ARG A 102 -0.88 -1.65 6.62
CA ARG A 102 0.40 -0.91 6.56
C ARG A 102 1.54 -1.68 7.21
N LYS A 103 1.29 -2.24 8.40
CA LYS A 103 2.27 -3.06 9.12
C LYS A 103 2.68 -4.29 8.32
N HIS A 104 1.71 -5.00 7.73
CA HIS A 104 2.02 -6.15 6.85
C HIS A 104 2.85 -5.73 5.65
N SER A 105 2.56 -4.55 5.09
CA SER A 105 3.25 -4.05 3.88
C SER A 105 4.61 -3.39 4.17
N GLY A 106 5.13 -3.49 5.40
CA GLY A 106 6.42 -2.88 5.77
C GLY A 106 6.40 -1.34 5.87
N VAL A 107 5.24 -0.70 5.71
CA VAL A 107 5.10 0.77 5.76
C VAL A 107 4.92 1.20 7.22
N GLN A 108 6.03 1.31 7.95
CA GLN A 108 6.04 1.88 9.31
C GLN A 108 5.76 3.39 9.28
N GLU A 109 5.22 3.91 10.38
CA GLU A 109 5.09 5.35 10.57
C GLU A 109 6.50 5.97 10.65
N PRO A 110 6.77 7.11 9.97
CA PRO A 110 8.03 7.82 10.12
C PRO A 110 8.18 8.27 11.58
N GLY A 111 8.91 7.47 12.37
CA GLY A 111 8.99 7.63 13.83
C GLY A 111 9.35 6.34 14.58
N GLU A 112 9.08 5.17 14.02
CA GLU A 112 9.57 3.88 14.54
C GLU A 112 10.77 3.38 13.75
N SER A 113 11.76 4.25 13.52
CA SER A 113 13.11 3.77 13.30
C SER A 113 13.51 3.03 14.58
N ALA A 114 13.41 1.71 14.57
CA ALA A 114 14.17 0.87 15.48
C ALA A 114 15.63 1.16 15.19
N ALA A 115 16.17 2.19 15.86
CA ALA A 115 17.59 2.32 16.05
C ALA A 115 18.05 0.98 16.62
N SER A 116 18.77 0.21 15.80
CA SER A 116 19.64 -0.83 16.34
C SER A 116 20.65 -0.12 17.24
N SER A 117 20.33 0.02 18.52
CA SER A 117 21.33 0.22 19.56
C SER A 117 22.01 -1.12 19.76
N GLY A 118 22.95 -1.42 18.85
CA GLY A 118 24.10 -2.22 19.22
C GLY A 118 24.97 -1.39 20.15
N SER A 119 25.04 -1.80 21.41
CA SER A 119 26.18 -1.61 22.32
C SER A 119 26.13 -2.71 23.36
#